data_AF-A0A1Z4EGF3-F1
#
_entry.id   AF-A0A1Z4EGF3-F1
#
_cell.length_a   1.000
_cell.length_b   1.000
_cell.length_c   1.000
_cell.angle_alpha   90.00
_cell.angle_beta   90.00
_cell.angle_gamma   90.00
#
_symmetry.space_group_name_H-M   'P 1'
#
loop_
_entity.id
_entity.type
_entity.pdbx_description
1 polymer ?
#
loop_
_entity_poly.entity_id
_entity_poly.type
_entity_poly.pdbx_seq_one_letter_code
_entity_poly.pdbx_strand_id
1 'polypeptide(L)' 'MRLIDGPADPNSGRHMAERYRQVIPDADVVMLDTDIGHWPQIEAPDAVLTHVLDHIASATTPSAGAGG' A
#
# COMPACT_ATOMS: atom_id res chain seq x y z
N MET A 1 -7.69 0.71 4.56
CA MET A 1 -7.13 1.54 3.47
C MET A 1 -5.72 1.08 3.21
N ARG A 2 -5.33 0.85 1.95
CA ARG A 2 -3.96 0.47 1.58
C ARG A 2 -3.14 1.67 1.11
N LEU A 3 -1.92 1.81 1.62
CA LEU A 3 -0.90 2.74 1.13
C LEU A 3 0.11 1.96 0.28
N ILE A 4 0.20 2.28 -1.00
CA ILE A 4 1.22 1.74 -1.91
C ILE A 4 2.26 2.85 -2.09
N ASP A 5 3.48 2.64 -1.61
CA ASP A 5 4.49 3.67 -1.45
C ASP A 5 5.77 3.40 -2.25
N GLY A 6 6.25 4.43 -2.95
CA GLY A 6 7.57 4.44 -3.57
C GLY A 6 8.63 4.86 -2.53
N PRO A 7 9.51 3.95 -2.06
CA PRO A 7 10.40 4.25 -0.93
C PRO A 7 11.42 5.35 -1.21
N ALA A 8 11.74 5.62 -2.49
CA ALA A 8 12.71 6.65 -2.89
C ALA A 8 12.09 8.04 -3.02
N ASP A 9 10.78 8.20 -2.82
CA ASP A 9 10.13 9.49 -2.85
C ASP A 9 10.71 10.42 -1.74
N PRO A 10 11.31 11.58 -2.10
CA PRO A 10 11.87 12.50 -1.13
C PRO A 10 10.80 13.19 -0.27
N ASN A 11 9.56 13.30 -0.76
CA ASN A 11 8.48 14.00 -0.07
C ASN A 11 7.71 13.06 0.86
N SER A 12 7.39 11.85 0.39
CA SER A 12 6.48 10.92 1.06
C SER A 12 6.91 9.46 1.07
N GLY A 13 8.18 9.15 0.79
CA GLY A 13 8.66 7.76 0.73
C GLY A 13 8.81 7.09 2.10
N ARG A 14 9.85 6.25 2.25
CA ARG A 14 10.04 5.34 3.39
C ARG A 14 9.74 5.95 4.78
N HIS A 15 10.23 7.16 5.03
CA HIS A 15 10.08 7.83 6.32
C HIS A 15 8.61 8.14 6.66
N MET A 16 7.80 8.52 5.68
CA MET A 16 6.37 8.78 5.87
C MET A 16 5.61 7.46 6.03
N ALA A 17 5.91 6.45 5.22
CA ALA A 17 5.32 5.11 5.35
C ALA A 17 5.60 4.47 6.72
N GLU A 18 6.80 4.66 7.28
CA GLU A 18 7.13 4.24 8.64
C GLU A 18 6.31 4.99 9.69
N ARG A 19 6.17 6.31 9.55
CA ARG A 19 5.32 7.11 10.45
C ARG A 19 3.85 6.69 10.35
N TYR A 20 3.37 6.40 9.15
CA TYR A 20 2.00 5.95 8.89
C TYR A 20 1.67 4.67 9.68
N ARG A 21 2.57 3.67 9.65
CA ARG A 21 2.42 2.43 10.43
C ARG A 21 2.33 2.65 11.94
N GLN A 22 2.93 3.72 12.46
CA GLN A 22 2.89 4.02 13.90
C GLN A 22 1.58 4.67 14.35
N VAL A 23 0.92 5.42 13.45
CA VAL A 23 -0.22 6.27 13.82
C VAL A 23 -1.56 5.76 13.32
N ILE A 24 -1.55 4.86 12.33
CA ILE A 24 -2.76 4.26 11.77
C ILE A 24 -2.92 2.82 12.31
N PRO A 25 -4.02 2.49 13.01
CA PRO A 25 -4.34 1.13 13.40
C PRO A 25 -4.48 0.21 12.18
N ASP A 26 -3.98 -1.02 12.28
CA ASP A 26 -4.04 -2.03 11.23
C ASP A 26 -3.56 -1.52 9.86
N ALA A 27 -2.50 -0.71 9.87
CA ALA A 27 -1.96 -0.08 8.67
C ALA A 27 -1.54 -1.10 7.60
N ASP A 28 -2.24 -1.08 6.46
CA ASP A 28 -1.89 -1.84 5.26
C ASP A 28 -0.96 -0.99 4.39
N VAL A 29 0.35 -1.25 4.47
CA VAL A 29 1.39 -0.51 3.73
C VAL A 29 2.22 -1.46 2.89
N VAL A 30 2.18 -1.25 1.59
CA VAL A 30 3.01 -1.92 0.59
C VAL A 30 4.14 -0.98 0.18
N MET A 31 5.38 -1.41 0.37
CA MET A 31 6.55 -0.72 -0.17
C MET A 31 6.89 -1.33 -1.53
N LEU A 32 7.02 -0.50 -2.55
CA LEU A 32 7.53 -0.92 -3.85
C LEU A 32 9.06 -1.06 -3.84
N ASP A 33 9.64 -1.40 -4.99
CA ASP A 33 11.09 -1.54 -5.17
C ASP A 33 11.85 -0.27 -4.74
N THR A 34 13.10 -0.46 -4.29
CA THR A 34 13.86 0.56 -3.57
C THR A 34 14.17 1.83 -4.37
N ASP A 35 14.09 1.76 -5.70
CA ASP A 35 14.35 2.85 -6.64
C ASP A 35 13.08 3.58 -7.10
N ILE A 36 11.89 3.11 -6.70
CA ILE A 36 10.62 3.75 -7.06
C ILE A 36 10.39 5.03 -6.23
N GLY A 37 10.18 6.13 -6.93
CA GLY A 37 10.07 7.47 -6.38
C GLY A 37 8.63 7.98 -6.25
N HIS A 38 8.46 9.27 -6.56
CA HIS A 38 7.27 10.05 -6.25
C HIS A 38 6.04 9.68 -7.09
N TRP A 39 6.23 9.07 -8.27
CA TRP A 39 5.15 8.73 -9.19
C TRP A 39 5.09 7.23 -9.47
N PRO A 40 4.82 6.40 -8.44
CA PRO A 40 4.89 4.94 -8.56
C PRO A 40 3.97 4.37 -9.65
N GLN A 41 2.84 5.01 -9.93
CA GLN A 41 1.92 4.60 -11.02
C GLN A 41 2.50 4.82 -12.42
N ILE A 42 3.52 5.65 -12.57
CA ILE A 42 4.24 5.88 -13.83
C ILE A 42 5.52 5.02 -13.87
N GLU A 43 6.22 4.93 -12.74
CA GLU A 43 7.52 4.26 -12.62
C GLU A 43 7.39 2.72 -12.57
N ALA A 44 6.35 2.21 -11.91
CA ALA A 44 6.07 0.78 -11.76
C ALA A 44 4.55 0.47 -11.87
N PRO A 45 3.92 0.75 -13.03
CA PRO A 45 2.47 0.63 -13.21
C PRO A 45 1.94 -0.78 -12.92
N ASP A 46 2.66 -1.82 -13.31
CA ASP A 46 2.24 -3.21 -13.11
C ASP A 46 2.26 -3.61 -11.62
N ALA A 47 3.26 -3.14 -10.87
CA ALA A 47 3.33 -3.38 -9.42
C ALA A 47 2.20 -2.65 -8.68
N VAL A 48 1.94 -1.39 -9.05
CA VAL A 48 0.81 -0.63 -8.52
C VAL A 48 -0.52 -1.33 -8.83
N LEU A 49 -0.73 -1.74 -10.08
CA LEU A 49 -1.97 -2.40 -10.50
C LEU A 49 -2.19 -3.71 -9.75
N THR A 50 -1.14 -4.53 -9.59
CA THR A 50 -1.19 -5.78 -8.82
C THR A 50 -1.72 -5.52 -7.41
N HIS A 51 -1.12 -4.58 -6.70
CA HIS A 51 -1.51 -4.30 -5.31
C HIS A 51 -2.87 -3.61 -5.16
N VAL A 52 -3.31 -2.85 -6.16
CA VAL A 52 -4.67 -2.29 -6.22
C VAL A 52 -5.70 -3.40 -6.40
N LEU A 53 -5.50 -4.30 -7.38
CA LEU A 53 -6.44 -5.39 -7.65
C LEU A 53 -6.53 -6.36 -6.45
N ASP A 54 -5.40 -6.71 -5.85
CA ASP A 54 -5.36 -7.52 -4.63
C ASP A 54 -6.19 -6.88 -3.50
N HIS A 55 -6.07 -5.56 -3.32
CA HIS A 55 -6.82 -4.84 -2.29
C HIS A 55 -8.33 -4.89 -2.55
N ILE A 56 -8.75 -4.63 -3.80
CA ILE A 56 -10.17 -4.68 -4.20
C ILE A 56 -10.75 -6.09 -4.02
N ALA A 57 -10.01 -7.13 -4.40
CA ALA A 57 -10.44 -8.52 -4.23
C ALA A 57 -10.62 -8.87 -2.73
N SER A 58 -9.69 -8.42 -1.87
CA SER A 58 -9.78 -8.65 -0.43
C SER A 58 -10.96 -7.94 0.23
N ALA A 59 -11.33 -6.75 -0.26
CA ALA A 59 -12.43 -5.94 0.30
C ALA A 59 -13.82 -6.43 -0.13
N THR A 60 -13.91 -7.17 -1.24
CA THR A 60 -15.18 -7.65 -1.81
C THR A 60 -15.53 -9.08 -1.37
N THR A 61 -14.61 -9.76 -0.67
CA THR A 61 -14.91 -11.05 -0.02
C THR A 61 -15.67 -10.79 1.27
N PRO A 62 -16.94 -11.25 1.42
CA PRO A 62 -17.66 -11.12 2.69
C PRO A 62 -16.84 -11.79 3.79
N SER A 63 -16.64 -11.13 4.93
CA SER A 63 -16.06 -11.84 6.07
C SER A 63 -16.99 -13.00 6.41
N ALA A 64 -16.46 -14.23 6.37
CA ALA A 64 -17.18 -15.38 6.89
C ALA A 64 -17.52 -15.05 8.35
N GLY A 65 -18.81 -14.96 8.64
CA GLY A 65 -19.34 -14.32 9.83
C GLY A 65 -18.68 -14.81 11.12
N ALA A 66 -18.53 -13.87 12.07
CA ALA A 66 -18.47 -14.20 13.49
C ALA A 66 -19.84 -14.75 13.91
N GLY A 67 -20.07 -16.04 13.63
CA GLY A 67 -21.06 -16.85 14.32
C GLY A 67 -20.36 -17.56 15.48
N GLY A 68 -20.62 -17.10 16.70
CA GLY A 68 -20.11 -17.65 17.95
C GLY A 68 -20.60 -16.82 19.13
#